data_AF-A0A1V9XDS7-F1
#
_entry.id   AF-A0A1V9XDS7-F1
#
_cell.length_a   1.000
_cell.length_b   1.000
_cell.length_c   1.000
_cell.angle_alpha   90.00
_cell.angle_beta   90.00
_cell.angle_gamma   90.00
#
_symmetry.space_group_name_H-M   'P 1'
#
loop_
_entity.id
_entity.type
_entity.pdbx_description
1 polymer ?
#
loop_
_entity_poly.entity_id
_entity_poly.type
_entity_poly.pdbx_seq_one_letter_code
_entity_poly.pdbx_strand_id
1 'polypeptide(L)'
;MQRRQRDNLGVLLLIQHLIFTIGIENIPPVTLGTIGLQLAIFLGLIKVPWRNLQDCCLSAYTIVERQEFYRIISSVIEHADSMHLYYNMASFAWKGIILEAVLGAPFFFYMLVVFSVLTGLLSIVIYYALAMLISQEFMFSCGIGFSGVIFALKVVLNRVYPDVHPTFGGFQVRVPGGMYVWFELVLLSLISPGVSFVGHLSGILVGFAYSAGLLQPIFDVFGVVMGYNPHRQWNRGAGDAYQAGANYNYTRRQPRNTGYERTYAFFQVPKMPPFLTLLTMTLLASVFFKDLLPKQVRWMYPYIAGNCLNSYLVLDAGRYASLMTAAVHTLNRLHLVYCLLTLYKVGSNVEGRLGTVSFAMLLTILTAACGLIYVALVRYVLVHAENVAGVYPYDMKYKCFMGPTAVLLGLKVIHSRLLPYANSSVLLLEIPGVRLVFILTVEVLVLHVLFPQAWLVGNVAGILAGLSYVVLL
;
A
#
# COMPACT_ATOMS: atom_id res chain seq x y z
N MET A 1 23.67 1.92 0.32
CA MET A 1 23.39 0.47 0.36
C MET A 1 23.99 -0.19 -0.87
N GLN A 2 24.54 -1.40 -0.75
CA GLN A 2 25.11 -2.14 -1.90
C GLN A 2 23.99 -2.78 -2.72
N ARG A 3 24.05 -2.69 -4.06
CA ARG A 3 23.08 -3.31 -5.00
C ARG A 3 22.89 -4.82 -4.77
N ARG A 4 23.91 -5.53 -4.27
CA ARG A 4 23.89 -6.99 -4.03
C ARG A 4 23.07 -7.46 -2.82
N GLN A 5 22.65 -6.56 -1.93
CA GLN A 5 21.95 -6.92 -0.68
C GLN A 5 20.44 -6.66 -0.72
N ARG A 6 19.87 -6.37 -1.90
CA ARG A 6 18.43 -6.08 -2.05
C ARG A 6 17.60 -7.36 -2.01
N ASP A 7 16.43 -7.27 -1.39
CA ASP A 7 15.41 -8.31 -1.45
C ASP A 7 14.71 -8.30 -2.82
N ASN A 8 14.06 -9.41 -3.18
CA ASN A 8 13.35 -9.54 -4.47
C ASN A 8 11.82 -9.61 -4.31
N LEU A 9 11.31 -9.38 -3.09
CA LEU A 9 9.88 -9.53 -2.79
C LEU A 9 9.04 -8.56 -3.62
N GLY A 10 9.42 -7.28 -3.67
CA GLY A 10 8.68 -6.29 -4.47
C GLY A 10 8.69 -6.58 -5.96
N VAL A 11 9.73 -7.22 -6.48
CA VAL A 11 9.78 -7.68 -7.89
C VAL A 11 8.74 -8.77 -8.14
N LEU A 12 8.65 -9.77 -7.25
CA LEU A 12 7.66 -10.84 -7.37
C LEU A 12 6.23 -10.28 -7.29
N LEU A 13 5.99 -9.36 -6.36
CA LEU A 13 4.70 -8.66 -6.23
C LEU A 13 4.37 -7.84 -7.49
N LEU A 14 5.38 -7.19 -8.09
CA LEU A 14 5.19 -6.43 -9.32
C LEU A 14 4.78 -7.36 -10.47
N ILE A 15 5.53 -8.44 -10.71
CA ILE A 15 5.22 -9.41 -11.77
C ILE A 15 3.83 -10.00 -11.57
N GLN A 16 3.49 -10.39 -10.33
CA GLN A 16 2.15 -10.88 -10.01
C GLN A 16 1.08 -9.83 -10.34
N HIS A 17 1.31 -8.56 -9.98
CA HIS A 17 0.37 -7.48 -10.25
C HIS A 17 0.19 -7.21 -11.76
N LEU A 18 1.29 -7.18 -12.52
CA LEU A 18 1.24 -6.96 -13.97
C LEU A 18 0.51 -8.10 -14.69
N ILE A 19 0.74 -9.36 -14.30
CA ILE A 19 0.15 -10.53 -14.96
C ILE A 19 -1.30 -10.74 -14.53
N PHE A 20 -1.57 -10.79 -13.23
CA PHE A 20 -2.86 -11.26 -12.71
C PHE A 20 -3.85 -10.15 -12.40
N THR A 21 -3.39 -8.90 -12.22
CA THR A 21 -4.29 -7.77 -11.95
C THR A 21 -4.51 -6.92 -13.19
N ILE A 22 -3.44 -6.58 -13.92
CA ILE A 22 -3.52 -5.69 -15.08
C ILE A 22 -3.70 -6.49 -16.38
N GLY A 23 -2.96 -7.58 -16.56
CA GLY A 23 -2.79 -8.25 -17.84
C GLY A 23 -1.74 -7.52 -18.68
N ILE A 24 -0.66 -8.21 -19.06
CA ILE A 24 0.46 -7.61 -19.80
C ILE A 24 0.00 -7.06 -21.16
N GLU A 25 -0.97 -7.73 -21.77
CA GLU A 25 -1.62 -7.36 -23.02
C GLU A 25 -2.35 -6.02 -22.97
N ASN A 26 -2.73 -5.55 -21.78
CA ASN A 26 -3.41 -4.28 -21.59
C ASN A 26 -2.43 -3.11 -21.38
N ILE A 27 -1.12 -3.37 -21.28
CA ILE A 27 -0.10 -2.36 -21.01
C ILE A 27 0.48 -1.85 -22.33
N PRO A 28 0.34 -0.54 -22.64
CA PRO A 28 0.94 0.05 -23.82
C PRO A 28 2.48 -0.09 -23.87
N PRO A 29 3.08 -0.08 -25.07
CA PRO A 29 4.47 -0.50 -25.27
C PRO A 29 5.50 0.37 -24.56
N VAL A 30 5.32 1.70 -24.51
CA VAL A 30 6.29 2.59 -23.83
C VAL A 30 6.21 2.41 -22.32
N THR A 31 5.01 2.27 -21.78
CA THR A 31 4.76 1.98 -20.37
C THR A 31 5.39 0.65 -19.97
N LEU A 32 5.12 -0.42 -20.73
CA LEU A 32 5.67 -1.74 -20.48
C LEU A 32 7.21 -1.74 -20.60
N GLY A 33 7.75 -1.10 -21.65
CA GLY A 33 9.18 -0.98 -21.87
C GLY A 33 9.89 -0.21 -20.74
N THR A 34 9.27 0.85 -20.24
CA THR A 34 9.82 1.67 -19.14
C THR A 34 9.81 0.91 -17.81
N ILE A 35 8.77 0.11 -17.55
CA ILE A 35 8.72 -0.80 -16.38
C ILE A 35 9.80 -1.87 -16.52
N GLY A 36 9.87 -2.53 -17.68
CA GLY A 36 10.83 -3.58 -17.97
C GLY A 36 12.28 -3.11 -17.85
N LEU A 37 12.60 -1.91 -18.34
CA LEU A 37 13.93 -1.31 -18.23
C LEU A 37 14.36 -1.14 -16.78
N GLN A 38 13.51 -0.53 -15.95
CA GLN A 38 13.83 -0.25 -14.55
C GLN A 38 13.90 -1.54 -13.73
N LEU A 39 13.04 -2.51 -14.05
CA LEU A 39 13.11 -3.85 -13.47
C LEU A 39 14.42 -4.57 -13.83
N ALA A 40 14.84 -4.50 -15.10
CA ALA A 40 16.08 -5.11 -15.57
C ALA A 40 17.32 -4.45 -14.95
N ILE A 41 17.32 -3.12 -14.79
CA ILE A 41 18.37 -2.39 -14.08
C ILE A 41 18.41 -2.80 -12.61
N PHE A 42 17.25 -2.90 -11.94
CA PHE A 42 17.15 -3.26 -10.53
C PHE A 42 17.67 -4.68 -10.26
N LEU A 43 17.31 -5.64 -11.10
CA LEU A 43 17.78 -7.02 -11.03
C LEU A 43 19.25 -7.20 -11.46
N GLY A 44 19.88 -6.14 -11.99
CA GLY A 44 21.25 -6.19 -12.48
C GLY A 44 21.43 -6.95 -13.79
N LEU A 45 20.35 -7.16 -14.55
CA LEU A 45 20.39 -7.75 -15.90
C LEU A 45 21.08 -6.80 -16.89
N ILE A 46 20.98 -5.49 -16.65
CA ILE A 46 21.70 -4.45 -17.39
C ILE A 46 22.89 -3.98 -16.55
N LYS A 47 24.09 -4.08 -17.11
CA LYS A 47 25.31 -3.56 -16.48
C LYS A 47 25.32 -2.04 -16.57
N VAL A 48 25.37 -1.39 -15.41
CA VAL A 48 25.45 0.07 -15.26
C VAL A 48 26.81 0.45 -14.64
N PRO A 49 27.32 1.67 -14.88
CA PRO A 49 28.66 2.06 -14.46
C PRO A 49 28.79 2.31 -12.94
N TRP A 50 27.69 2.43 -12.20
CA TRP A 50 27.69 2.64 -10.75
C TRP A 50 27.52 1.33 -9.96
N ARG A 51 28.17 1.24 -8.78
CA ARG A 51 28.11 0.05 -7.91
C ARG A 51 27.20 0.26 -6.71
N ASN A 52 27.23 1.45 -6.13
CA ASN A 52 26.42 1.82 -4.97
C ASN A 52 25.36 2.86 -5.35
N LEU A 53 24.31 2.96 -4.53
CA LEU A 53 23.28 3.97 -4.70
C LEU A 53 23.81 5.41 -4.62
N GLN A 54 24.85 5.62 -3.80
CA GLN A 54 25.48 6.93 -3.66
C GLN A 54 26.20 7.38 -4.95
N ASP A 55 26.52 6.45 -5.86
CA ASP A 55 27.23 6.75 -7.12
C ASP A 55 26.27 7.17 -8.25
N CYS A 56 24.96 7.01 -8.05
CA CYS A 56 23.94 7.32 -9.05
C CYS A 56 22.81 8.23 -8.56
N CYS A 57 22.75 8.52 -7.26
CA CYS A 57 21.72 9.40 -6.74
C CYS A 57 21.93 10.86 -7.08
N LEU A 58 20.82 11.58 -7.07
CA LEU A 58 20.76 13.02 -7.28
C LEU A 58 21.09 13.74 -5.97
N SER A 59 22.19 14.47 -5.95
CA SER A 59 22.51 15.43 -4.87
C SER A 59 22.93 16.76 -5.47
N ALA A 60 22.59 17.86 -4.78
CA ALA A 60 22.98 19.19 -5.24
C ALA A 60 24.50 19.34 -5.30
N TYR A 61 25.23 18.81 -4.31
CA TYR A 61 26.69 18.82 -4.29
C TYR A 61 27.30 18.15 -5.53
N THR A 62 26.87 16.93 -5.88
CA THR A 62 27.45 16.20 -7.03
C THR A 62 27.17 16.88 -8.38
N ILE A 63 26.06 17.60 -8.50
CA ILE A 63 25.71 18.25 -9.76
C ILE A 63 26.37 19.63 -9.87
N VAL A 64 26.31 20.42 -8.80
CA VAL A 64 26.82 21.80 -8.80
C VAL A 64 28.35 21.81 -8.72
N GLU A 65 28.94 21.08 -7.78
CA GLU A 65 30.38 21.11 -7.53
C GLU A 65 31.17 20.15 -8.43
N ARG A 66 30.61 18.96 -8.70
CA ARG A 66 31.31 17.92 -9.47
C ARG A 66 30.88 17.80 -10.92
N GLN A 67 29.83 18.53 -11.33
CA GLN A 67 29.32 18.54 -12.71
C GLN A 67 28.93 17.14 -13.23
N GLU A 68 28.51 16.24 -12.34
CA GLU A 68 28.16 14.85 -12.67
C GLU A 68 26.72 14.73 -13.21
N PHE A 69 26.41 15.43 -14.32
CA PHE A 69 25.05 15.57 -14.85
C PHE A 69 24.35 14.26 -15.23
N TYR A 70 25.10 13.19 -15.50
CA TYR A 70 24.54 11.85 -15.76
C TYR A 70 23.63 11.37 -14.62
N ARG A 71 23.86 11.88 -13.40
CA ARG A 71 23.07 11.56 -12.20
C ARG A 71 21.61 11.96 -12.29
N ILE A 72 21.28 12.96 -13.10
CA ILE A 72 19.89 13.40 -13.33
C ILE A 72 19.06 12.26 -13.92
N ILE A 73 19.64 11.47 -14.84
CA ILE A 73 18.95 10.34 -15.45
C ILE A 73 19.18 9.07 -14.62
N SER A 74 20.40 8.82 -14.14
CA SER A 74 20.67 7.59 -13.39
C SER A 74 19.85 7.48 -12.11
N SER A 75 19.56 8.60 -11.44
CA SER A 75 18.73 8.61 -10.23
C SER A 75 17.29 8.21 -10.51
N VAL A 76 16.77 8.51 -11.71
CA VAL A 76 15.38 8.28 -12.10
C VAL A 76 15.13 6.82 -12.44
N ILE A 77 16.10 6.14 -13.04
CA ILE A 77 16.00 4.72 -13.45
C ILE A 77 16.38 3.73 -12.34
N GLU A 78 16.90 4.22 -11.21
CA GLU A 78 17.30 3.42 -10.05
C GLU A 78 16.28 3.46 -8.93
N HIS A 79 16.30 2.42 -8.09
CA HIS A 79 15.42 2.29 -6.93
C HIS A 79 16.20 1.83 -5.71
N ALA A 80 15.84 2.34 -4.53
CA ALA A 80 16.57 2.03 -3.30
C ALA A 80 16.42 0.55 -2.89
N ASP A 81 15.18 0.05 -2.92
CA ASP A 81 14.74 -1.26 -2.45
C ASP A 81 13.60 -1.82 -3.33
N SER A 82 13.22 -3.08 -3.12
CA SER A 82 12.24 -3.75 -3.98
C SER A 82 10.82 -3.25 -3.81
N MET A 83 10.44 -2.81 -2.60
CA MET A 83 9.10 -2.26 -2.35
C MET A 83 8.96 -0.87 -2.96
N HIS A 84 10.01 -0.04 -2.90
CA HIS A 84 10.06 1.24 -3.59
C HIS A 84 9.91 1.04 -5.12
N LEU A 85 10.58 0.05 -5.70
CA LEU A 85 10.37 -0.33 -7.11
C LEU A 85 8.92 -0.75 -7.38
N TYR A 86 8.37 -1.65 -6.56
CA TYR A 86 7.00 -2.15 -6.70
C TYR A 86 5.97 -1.03 -6.72
N TYR A 87 5.98 -0.15 -5.71
CA TYR A 87 5.00 0.94 -5.61
C TYR A 87 5.14 1.95 -6.76
N ASN A 88 6.37 2.28 -7.16
CA ASN A 88 6.59 3.17 -8.31
C ASN A 88 6.06 2.55 -9.60
N MET A 89 6.45 1.31 -9.91
CA MET A 89 6.09 0.69 -11.18
C MET A 89 4.60 0.34 -11.25
N ALA A 90 3.98 -0.09 -10.14
CA ALA A 90 2.53 -0.31 -10.07
C ALA A 90 1.75 1.01 -10.27
N SER A 91 2.17 2.08 -9.61
CA SER A 91 1.56 3.41 -9.75
C SER A 91 1.74 3.99 -11.16
N PHE A 92 2.90 3.73 -11.78
CA PHE A 92 3.21 4.14 -13.14
C PHE A 92 2.41 3.35 -14.18
N ALA A 93 2.27 2.03 -14.03
CA ALA A 93 1.54 1.18 -14.98
C ALA A 93 0.15 1.74 -15.31
N TRP A 94 -0.64 2.06 -14.29
CA TRP A 94 -1.98 2.62 -14.48
C TRP A 94 -1.97 4.01 -15.13
N LYS A 95 -1.06 4.90 -14.73
CA LYS A 95 -0.95 6.23 -15.33
C LYS A 95 -0.50 6.15 -16.78
N GLY A 96 0.42 5.24 -17.08
CA GLY A 96 0.92 4.97 -18.42
C GLY A 96 -0.16 4.38 -19.33
N ILE A 97 -0.94 3.40 -18.86
CA ILE A 97 -2.08 2.85 -19.61
C ILE A 97 -3.02 3.95 -20.08
N ILE A 98 -3.38 4.89 -19.20
CA ILE A 98 -4.31 5.96 -19.53
C ILE A 98 -3.64 7.02 -20.41
N LEU A 99 -2.49 7.55 -19.98
CA LEU A 99 -1.86 8.68 -20.65
C LEU A 99 -1.26 8.27 -22.00
N GLU A 100 -0.65 7.10 -22.14
CA GLU A 100 -0.12 6.63 -23.41
C GLU A 100 -1.22 6.35 -24.43
N ALA A 101 -2.37 5.84 -23.99
CA ALA A 101 -3.52 5.64 -24.86
C ALA A 101 -4.08 6.97 -25.40
N VAL A 102 -4.12 8.02 -24.57
CA VAL A 102 -4.58 9.36 -24.96
C VAL A 102 -3.55 10.10 -25.80
N LEU A 103 -2.28 10.04 -25.39
CA LEU A 103 -1.20 10.84 -25.95
C LEU A 103 -0.51 10.20 -27.14
N GLY A 104 -0.62 8.89 -27.32
CA GLY A 104 0.19 8.12 -28.24
C GLY A 104 1.59 7.83 -27.70
N ALA A 105 2.14 6.68 -28.08
CA ALA A 105 3.45 6.18 -27.62
C ALA A 105 4.62 7.17 -27.81
N PRO A 106 4.85 7.77 -29.00
CA PRO A 106 6.01 8.65 -29.20
C PRO A 106 6.00 9.90 -28.32
N PHE A 107 4.84 10.53 -28.19
CA PHE A 107 4.69 11.73 -27.37
C PHE A 107 4.75 11.41 -25.88
N PHE A 108 4.15 10.29 -25.46
CA PHE A 108 4.26 9.84 -24.08
C PHE A 108 5.71 9.55 -23.70
N PHE A 109 6.48 8.86 -24.55
CA PHE A 109 7.91 8.64 -24.33
C PHE A 109 8.68 9.96 -24.18
N TYR A 110 8.45 10.91 -25.08
CA TYR A 110 9.07 12.24 -25.01
C TYR A 110 8.71 12.96 -23.69
N MET A 111 7.44 12.90 -23.27
CA MET A 111 7.00 13.45 -21.99
C MET A 111 7.74 12.82 -20.80
N LEU A 112 7.95 11.50 -20.78
CA LEU A 112 8.70 10.83 -19.72
C LEU A 112 10.14 11.34 -19.63
N VAL A 113 10.81 11.53 -20.78
CA VAL A 113 12.18 12.05 -20.84
C VAL A 113 12.23 13.48 -20.31
N VAL A 114 11.36 14.37 -20.82
CA VAL A 114 11.30 15.78 -20.39
C VAL A 114 11.00 15.88 -18.90
N PHE A 115 10.03 15.13 -18.39
CA PHE A 115 9.70 15.14 -16.96
C PHE A 115 10.84 14.60 -16.11
N SER A 116 11.55 13.56 -16.55
CA SER A 116 12.73 13.05 -15.84
C SER A 116 13.80 14.13 -15.65
N VAL A 117 14.11 14.87 -16.72
CA VAL A 117 15.10 15.96 -16.68
C VAL A 117 14.62 17.12 -15.81
N LEU A 118 13.42 17.63 -16.06
CA LEU A 118 12.91 18.82 -15.37
C LEU A 118 12.69 18.58 -13.88
N THR A 119 12.20 17.39 -13.48
CA THR A 119 12.03 17.06 -12.06
C THR A 119 13.37 16.94 -11.35
N GLY A 120 14.39 16.37 -12.01
CA GLY A 120 15.76 16.33 -11.50
C GLY A 120 16.36 17.73 -11.32
N LEU A 121 16.30 18.57 -12.36
CA LEU A 121 16.81 19.95 -12.31
C LEU A 121 16.13 20.77 -11.22
N LEU A 122 14.80 20.71 -11.13
CA LEU A 122 14.06 21.42 -10.10
C LEU A 122 14.38 20.89 -8.68
N SER A 123 14.60 19.59 -8.54
CA SER A 123 15.04 19.01 -7.26
C SER A 123 16.38 19.59 -6.81
N ILE A 124 17.34 19.71 -7.75
CA ILE A 124 18.66 20.29 -7.46
C ILE A 124 18.53 21.75 -7.02
N VAL A 125 17.71 22.55 -7.72
CA VAL A 125 17.47 23.95 -7.36
C VAL A 125 16.89 24.06 -5.95
N ILE A 126 15.90 23.22 -5.61
CA ILE A 126 15.29 23.22 -4.28
C ILE A 126 16.31 22.79 -3.22
N TYR A 127 17.07 21.71 -3.45
CA TYR A 127 18.09 21.25 -2.51
C TYR A 127 19.18 22.31 -2.27
N TYR A 128 19.63 22.99 -3.32
CA TYR A 128 20.60 24.08 -3.22
C TYR A 128 20.03 25.28 -2.43
N ALA A 129 18.77 25.66 -2.70
CA ALA A 129 18.12 26.73 -1.95
C ALA A 129 17.97 26.38 -0.45
N LEU A 130 17.54 25.16 -0.14
CA LEU A 130 17.44 24.67 1.25
C LEU A 130 18.81 24.62 1.94
N ALA A 131 19.87 24.30 1.20
CA ALA A 131 21.22 24.31 1.73
C ALA A 131 21.69 25.70 2.16
N MET A 132 21.36 26.71 1.35
CA MET A 132 21.71 28.10 1.61
C MET A 132 20.86 28.72 2.72
N LEU A 133 19.58 28.36 2.81
CA LEU A 133 18.60 29.00 3.70
C LEU A 133 18.41 28.29 5.05
N ILE A 134 18.67 26.99 5.14
CA ILE A 134 18.36 26.18 6.32
C ILE A 134 19.59 25.46 6.86
N SER A 135 20.19 24.55 6.09
CA SER A 135 21.33 23.74 6.53
C SER A 135 22.10 23.15 5.36
N GLN A 136 23.43 23.23 5.41
CA GLN A 136 24.33 22.66 4.41
C GLN A 136 24.15 21.14 4.20
N GLU A 137 23.53 20.43 5.13
CA GLU A 137 23.21 19.00 4.98
C GLU A 137 22.33 18.70 3.75
N PHE A 138 21.51 19.65 3.32
CA PHE A 138 20.70 19.51 2.11
C PHE A 138 21.53 19.41 0.83
N MET A 139 22.78 19.88 0.82
CA MET A 139 23.69 19.71 -0.33
C MET A 139 24.01 18.25 -0.61
N PHE A 140 24.09 17.44 0.45
CA PHE A 140 24.49 16.03 0.39
C PHE A 140 23.29 15.07 0.40
N SER A 141 22.07 15.61 0.39
CA SER A 141 20.85 14.81 0.31
C SER A 141 20.78 14.05 -1.01
N CYS A 142 20.42 12.77 -0.92
CA CYS A 142 20.52 11.80 -2.00
C CYS A 142 19.12 11.37 -2.44
N GLY A 143 18.66 11.82 -3.61
CA GLY A 143 17.37 11.47 -4.19
C GLY A 143 17.49 10.38 -5.26
N ILE A 144 16.67 9.33 -5.16
CA ILE A 144 16.60 8.21 -6.12
C ILE A 144 15.13 7.83 -6.33
N GLY A 145 14.77 7.44 -7.54
CA GLY A 145 13.48 6.87 -7.88
C GLY A 145 12.77 7.61 -9.01
N PHE A 146 11.91 6.87 -9.71
CA PHE A 146 11.03 7.38 -10.77
C PHE A 146 9.85 8.21 -10.24
N SER A 147 9.70 8.30 -8.92
CA SER A 147 8.51 8.86 -8.27
C SER A 147 8.25 10.32 -8.62
N GLY A 148 9.27 11.16 -8.82
CA GLY A 148 9.09 12.54 -9.28
C GLY A 148 8.33 12.61 -10.61
N VAL A 149 8.66 11.74 -11.56
CA VAL A 149 7.96 11.63 -12.86
C VAL A 149 6.52 11.16 -12.64
N ILE A 150 6.31 10.17 -11.77
CA ILE A 150 4.97 9.67 -11.44
C ILE A 150 4.07 10.78 -10.86
N PHE A 151 4.61 11.63 -9.98
CA PHE A 151 3.90 12.77 -9.42
C PHE A 151 3.58 13.83 -10.48
N ALA A 152 4.48 14.08 -11.44
CA ALA A 152 4.19 14.95 -12.58
C ALA A 152 3.03 14.40 -13.43
N LEU A 153 3.11 13.12 -13.84
CA LEU A 153 2.06 12.43 -14.59
C LEU A 153 0.71 12.44 -13.86
N LYS A 154 0.75 12.33 -12.53
CA LYS A 154 -0.45 12.39 -11.68
C LYS A 154 -1.15 13.75 -11.77
N VAL A 155 -0.39 14.86 -11.74
CA VAL A 155 -0.96 16.20 -11.91
C VAL A 155 -1.58 16.35 -13.31
N VAL A 156 -0.88 15.86 -14.34
CA VAL A 156 -1.40 15.87 -15.72
C VAL A 156 -2.70 15.07 -15.83
N LEU A 157 -2.73 13.86 -15.24
CA LEU A 157 -3.91 13.00 -15.26
C LEU A 157 -5.12 13.65 -14.56
N ASN A 158 -4.91 14.31 -13.42
CA ASN A 158 -5.97 15.05 -12.71
C ASN A 158 -6.57 16.19 -13.56
N ARG A 159 -5.80 16.77 -14.48
CA ARG A 159 -6.32 17.80 -15.39
C ARG A 159 -7.23 17.21 -16.47
N VAL A 160 -6.90 16.02 -16.97
CA VAL A 160 -7.68 15.28 -17.98
C VAL A 160 -8.96 14.72 -17.39
N TYR A 161 -8.86 14.15 -16.20
CA TYR A 161 -9.96 13.48 -15.50
C TYR A 161 -10.19 14.11 -14.12
N PRO A 162 -10.76 15.33 -14.07
CA PRO A 162 -10.96 16.05 -12.81
C PRO A 162 -11.92 15.34 -11.84
N ASP A 163 -12.80 14.49 -12.36
CA ASP A 163 -13.81 13.74 -11.60
C ASP A 163 -13.34 12.33 -11.19
N VAL A 164 -12.14 11.92 -11.59
CA VAL A 164 -11.56 10.65 -11.14
C VAL A 164 -10.95 10.86 -9.77
N HIS A 165 -11.79 10.66 -8.75
CA HIS A 165 -11.36 10.70 -7.37
C HIS A 165 -10.65 9.38 -7.00
N PRO A 166 -9.43 9.47 -6.49
CA PRO A 166 -8.71 8.30 -5.98
C PRO A 166 -9.37 7.82 -4.69
N THR A 167 -9.69 6.53 -4.69
CA THR A 167 -10.32 5.86 -3.56
C THR A 167 -9.23 5.43 -2.57
N PHE A 168 -9.21 6.00 -1.36
CA PHE A 168 -8.36 5.52 -0.27
C PHE A 168 -9.24 4.76 0.73
N GLY A 169 -8.99 3.45 0.90
CA GLY A 169 -9.74 2.62 1.84
C GLY A 169 -11.26 2.71 1.63
N GLY A 170 -11.73 2.73 0.38
CA GLY A 170 -13.14 2.81 -0.02
C GLY A 170 -13.85 4.15 0.20
N PHE A 171 -13.18 5.18 0.73
CA PHE A 171 -13.71 6.53 0.71
C PHE A 171 -13.30 7.18 -0.62
N GLN A 172 -14.29 7.60 -1.41
CA GLN A 172 -14.06 8.69 -2.36
C GLN A 172 -13.73 9.90 -1.50
N VAL A 173 -12.45 10.15 -1.29
CA VAL A 173 -12.05 11.41 -0.70
C VAL A 173 -12.33 12.42 -1.80
N ARG A 174 -13.48 13.10 -1.70
CA ARG A 174 -13.81 14.31 -2.48
C ARG A 174 -12.89 15.41 -2.00
N VAL A 175 -11.61 15.19 -2.28
CA VAL A 175 -10.59 16.21 -2.23
C VAL A 175 -10.85 17.07 -3.46
N PRO A 176 -11.04 18.39 -3.32
CA PRO A 176 -11.15 19.29 -4.46
C PRO A 176 -10.08 18.95 -5.50
N GLY A 177 -10.47 18.85 -6.78
CA GLY A 177 -9.60 18.34 -7.85
C GLY A 177 -8.22 19.02 -7.81
N GLY A 178 -7.18 18.23 -7.52
CA GLY A 178 -5.80 18.71 -7.34
C GLY A 178 -5.23 18.64 -5.91
N MET A 179 -6.07 18.66 -4.86
CA MET A 179 -5.59 18.61 -3.47
C MET A 179 -5.10 17.20 -3.04
N TYR A 180 -5.46 16.15 -3.78
CA TYR A 180 -5.03 14.76 -3.52
C TYR A 180 -3.52 14.55 -3.71
N VAL A 181 -2.92 15.31 -4.64
CA VAL A 181 -1.49 15.24 -4.91
C VAL A 181 -0.70 15.65 -3.66
N TRP A 182 -1.18 16.68 -2.98
CA TRP A 182 -0.62 17.19 -1.73
C TRP A 182 -0.87 16.25 -0.54
N PHE A 183 -2.07 15.66 -0.46
CA PHE A 183 -2.35 14.66 0.57
C PHE A 183 -1.44 13.44 0.46
N GLU A 184 -1.23 12.90 -0.75
CA GLU A 184 -0.29 11.78 -0.96
C GLU A 184 1.15 12.17 -0.62
N LEU A 185 1.58 13.39 -0.94
CA LEU A 185 2.90 13.90 -0.55
C LEU A 185 3.10 13.88 0.97
N VAL A 186 2.12 14.38 1.73
CA VAL A 186 2.16 14.36 3.21
C VAL A 186 2.12 12.93 3.74
N LEU A 187 1.24 12.09 3.19
CA LEU A 187 1.11 10.71 3.64
C LEU A 187 2.41 9.91 3.41
N LEU A 188 3.01 10.02 2.23
CA LEU A 188 4.25 9.30 1.91
C LEU A 188 5.44 9.80 2.73
N SER A 189 5.51 11.11 3.02
CA SER A 189 6.57 11.66 3.88
C SER A 189 6.45 11.22 5.34
N LEU A 190 5.23 10.91 5.82
CA LEU A 190 5.00 10.33 7.14
C LEU A 190 5.28 8.82 7.22
N ILE A 191 4.97 8.08 6.15
CA ILE A 191 5.12 6.62 6.09
C ILE A 191 6.56 6.20 5.80
N SER A 192 7.23 6.91 4.89
CA SER A 192 8.58 6.58 4.45
C SER A 192 9.46 7.82 4.41
N PRO A 193 10.01 8.25 5.57
CA PRO A 193 10.87 9.43 5.67
C PRO A 193 12.19 9.29 4.89
N GLY A 194 12.52 8.09 4.40
CA GLY A 194 13.66 7.85 3.51
C GLY A 194 13.39 8.17 2.02
N VAL A 195 12.16 8.56 1.65
CA VAL A 195 11.80 8.95 0.29
C VAL A 195 11.92 10.45 0.12
N SER A 196 12.48 10.89 -1.02
CA SER A 196 12.77 12.30 -1.32
C SER A 196 11.49 13.14 -1.41
N PHE A 197 11.09 13.80 -0.32
CA PHE A 197 10.00 14.78 -0.31
C PHE A 197 10.20 15.85 -1.38
N VAL A 198 11.44 16.36 -1.51
CA VAL A 198 11.82 17.35 -2.54
C VAL A 198 11.59 16.80 -3.94
N GLY A 199 11.95 15.54 -4.20
CA GLY A 199 11.76 14.91 -5.51
C GLY A 199 10.28 14.80 -5.89
N HIS A 200 9.42 14.42 -4.94
CA HIS A 200 7.98 14.41 -5.17
C HIS A 200 7.43 15.81 -5.40
N LEU A 201 7.81 16.79 -4.57
CA LEU A 201 7.41 18.19 -4.73
C LEU A 201 7.81 18.74 -6.10
N SER A 202 9.04 18.47 -6.56
CA SER A 202 9.50 18.83 -7.91
C SER A 202 8.63 18.21 -9.00
N GLY A 203 8.24 16.94 -8.84
CA GLY A 203 7.26 16.27 -9.69
C GLY A 203 5.94 17.04 -9.81
N ILE A 204 5.37 17.43 -8.66
CA ILE A 204 4.11 18.17 -8.59
C ILE A 204 4.22 19.51 -9.33
N LEU A 205 5.28 20.27 -9.05
CA LEU A 205 5.50 21.58 -9.66
C LEU A 205 5.72 21.50 -11.18
N VAL A 206 6.49 20.51 -11.66
CA VAL A 206 6.67 20.27 -13.10
C VAL A 206 5.34 19.90 -13.76
N GLY A 207 4.54 19.04 -13.12
CA GLY A 207 3.21 18.68 -13.61
C GLY A 207 2.25 19.87 -13.70
N PHE A 208 2.31 20.81 -12.74
CA PHE A 208 1.56 22.06 -12.81
C PHE A 208 2.07 22.98 -13.91
N ALA A 209 3.39 23.13 -14.06
CA ALA A 209 3.98 23.94 -15.12
C ALA A 209 3.58 23.43 -16.52
N TYR A 210 3.57 22.10 -16.72
CA TYR A 210 3.04 21.49 -17.94
C TYR A 210 1.56 21.86 -18.15
N SER A 211 0.75 21.65 -17.11
CA SER A 211 -0.71 21.81 -17.16
C SER A 211 -1.15 23.28 -17.32
N ALA A 212 -0.33 24.23 -16.86
CA ALA A 212 -0.50 25.67 -17.04
C ALA A 212 -0.03 26.17 -18.42
N GLY A 213 0.59 25.30 -19.23
CA GLY A 213 1.10 25.65 -20.55
C GLY A 213 2.50 26.26 -20.55
N LEU A 214 3.16 26.41 -19.39
CA LEU A 214 4.51 26.99 -19.31
C LEU A 214 5.57 26.15 -20.04
N LEU A 215 5.31 24.85 -20.18
CA LEU A 215 6.21 23.94 -20.90
C LEU A 215 5.85 23.77 -22.38
N GLN A 216 4.78 24.41 -22.90
CA GLN A 216 4.35 24.28 -24.29
C GLN A 216 5.49 24.46 -25.31
N PRO A 217 6.38 25.47 -25.19
CA PRO A 217 7.46 25.64 -26.16
C PRO A 217 8.37 24.41 -26.29
N ILE A 218 8.62 23.69 -25.18
CA ILE A 218 9.44 22.46 -25.20
C ILE A 218 8.71 21.34 -25.95
N PHE A 219 7.40 21.21 -25.73
CA PHE A 219 6.59 20.17 -26.35
C PHE A 219 6.23 20.47 -27.81
N ASP A 220 6.18 21.75 -28.21
CA ASP A 220 5.98 22.18 -29.59
C ASP A 220 7.18 21.85 -30.48
N VAL A 221 8.41 21.90 -29.94
CA VAL A 221 9.62 21.45 -30.67
C VAL A 221 9.49 20.00 -31.11
N PHE A 222 9.00 19.11 -30.23
CA PHE A 222 8.73 17.72 -30.62
C PHE A 222 7.72 17.64 -31.75
N GLY A 223 6.66 18.46 -31.70
CA GLY A 223 5.65 18.50 -32.73
C GLY A 223 6.18 18.94 -34.10
N VAL A 224 7.06 19.94 -34.11
CA VAL A 224 7.74 20.41 -35.32
C VAL A 224 8.68 19.34 -35.89
N VAL A 225 9.47 18.68 -35.03
CA VAL A 225 10.47 17.69 -35.46
C VAL A 225 9.82 16.39 -35.96
N MET A 226 8.76 15.94 -35.30
CA MET A 226 8.12 14.64 -35.58
C MET A 226 6.90 14.75 -36.51
N GLY A 227 6.56 15.95 -37.00
CA GLY A 227 5.32 16.18 -37.76
C GLY A 227 4.06 15.86 -36.96
N TYR A 228 4.14 15.98 -35.63
CA TYR A 228 3.12 15.57 -34.68
C TYR A 228 2.43 16.81 -34.12
N ASN A 229 1.10 16.84 -34.03
CA ASN A 229 0.41 17.96 -33.37
C ASN A 229 -0.11 17.50 -31.99
N PRO A 230 0.67 17.70 -30.92
CA PRO A 230 0.31 17.19 -29.60
C PRO A 230 -0.97 17.82 -29.04
N HIS A 231 -1.22 19.09 -29.35
CA HIS A 231 -2.45 19.78 -28.96
C HIS A 231 -3.71 19.20 -29.62
N ARG A 232 -3.59 18.74 -30.88
CA ARG A 232 -4.70 18.14 -31.63
C ARG A 232 -5.08 16.75 -31.10
N GLN A 233 -4.09 15.98 -30.66
CA GLN A 233 -4.30 14.63 -30.12
C GLN A 233 -4.78 14.66 -28.67
N TRP A 234 -4.31 15.61 -27.87
CA TRP A 234 -4.88 15.90 -26.56
C TRP A 234 -6.37 16.26 -26.65
N ASN A 235 -6.74 17.18 -27.55
CA ASN A 235 -8.13 17.59 -27.72
C ASN A 235 -9.02 16.47 -28.29
N ARG A 236 -8.49 15.59 -29.15
CA ARG A 236 -9.21 14.41 -29.65
C ARG A 236 -9.35 13.33 -28.56
N GLY A 237 -8.26 12.92 -27.93
CA GLY A 237 -8.27 11.87 -26.91
C GLY A 237 -9.00 12.25 -25.63
N ALA A 238 -8.89 13.51 -25.19
CA ALA A 238 -9.70 14.03 -24.08
C ALA A 238 -11.18 14.17 -24.48
N GLY A 239 -11.47 14.58 -25.71
CA GLY A 239 -12.82 14.64 -26.26
C GLY A 239 -13.49 13.26 -26.36
N ASP A 240 -12.77 12.27 -26.87
CA ASP A 240 -13.22 10.87 -27.00
C ASP A 240 -13.42 10.23 -25.62
N ALA A 241 -12.53 10.49 -24.66
CA ALA A 241 -12.69 10.02 -23.28
C ALA A 241 -13.87 10.70 -22.55
N TYR A 242 -14.12 11.98 -22.81
CA TYR A 242 -15.24 12.72 -22.24
C TYR A 242 -16.58 12.32 -22.87
N GLN A 243 -16.64 12.10 -24.19
CA GLN A 243 -17.81 11.56 -24.90
C GLN A 243 -18.11 10.10 -24.52
N ALA A 244 -17.07 9.28 -24.33
CA ALA A 244 -17.22 7.93 -23.79
C ALA A 244 -17.77 7.93 -22.37
N GLY A 245 -17.58 8.99 -21.56
CA GLY A 245 -18.25 9.18 -20.27
C GLY A 245 -19.69 9.72 -20.39
N ALA A 246 -19.96 10.57 -21.37
CA ALA A 246 -21.27 11.22 -21.55
C ALA A 246 -22.33 10.31 -22.22
N ASN A 247 -21.94 9.44 -23.16
CA ASN A 247 -22.88 8.56 -23.87
C ASN A 247 -23.47 7.43 -23.02
N TYR A 248 -22.97 7.19 -21.80
CA TYR A 248 -23.57 6.22 -20.87
C TYR A 248 -24.87 6.71 -20.21
N ASN A 249 -25.21 8.01 -20.34
CA ASN A 249 -26.34 8.60 -19.63
C ASN A 249 -27.66 8.68 -20.43
N TYR A 250 -27.76 8.20 -21.67
CA TYR A 250 -28.96 8.46 -22.50
C TYR A 250 -29.70 7.29 -23.17
N THR A 251 -29.35 6.03 -22.91
CA THR A 251 -30.15 4.89 -23.43
C THR A 251 -30.47 3.87 -22.34
N ARG A 252 -31.40 4.26 -21.47
CA ARG A 252 -32.12 3.35 -20.58
C ARG A 252 -33.08 2.47 -21.40
N ARG A 253 -32.59 1.31 -21.82
CA ARG A 253 -33.40 0.10 -21.96
C ARG A 253 -32.55 -1.05 -21.44
N GLN A 254 -32.85 -1.49 -20.21
CA GLN A 254 -32.19 -2.64 -19.58
C GLN A 254 -32.41 -3.90 -20.43
N PRO A 255 -31.34 -4.66 -20.67
CA PRO A 255 -31.38 -6.09 -20.43
C PRO A 255 -30.50 -6.41 -19.21
N ARG A 256 -31.05 -7.29 -18.38
CA ARG A 256 -30.36 -8.00 -17.29
C ARG A 256 -29.00 -8.53 -17.75
N ASN A 257 -28.02 -8.44 -16.85
CA ASN A 257 -26.65 -8.99 -16.91
C ASN A 257 -25.63 -8.25 -17.78
N THR A 258 -24.83 -7.40 -17.13
CA THR A 258 -23.35 -7.52 -17.02
C THR A 258 -22.85 -6.31 -16.23
N GLY A 259 -22.47 -6.54 -14.98
CA GLY A 259 -21.83 -5.52 -14.15
C GLY A 259 -20.39 -5.32 -14.62
N TYR A 260 -20.12 -4.24 -15.34
CA TYR A 260 -18.77 -3.76 -15.62
C TYR A 260 -18.78 -2.23 -15.73
N GLU A 261 -19.15 -1.56 -14.63
CA GLU A 261 -18.72 -0.16 -14.43
C GLU A 261 -17.22 -0.19 -14.15
N ARG A 262 -16.40 0.16 -15.16
CA ARG A 262 -14.95 0.34 -14.99
C ARG A 262 -14.67 1.63 -14.22
N THR A 263 -14.81 1.55 -12.91
CA THR A 263 -14.23 2.52 -11.98
C THR A 263 -12.76 2.16 -11.81
N TYR A 264 -11.86 2.89 -12.48
CA TYR A 264 -10.40 2.70 -12.43
C TYR A 264 -9.79 3.20 -11.11
N ALA A 265 -10.29 2.67 -10.00
CA ALA A 265 -9.74 2.93 -8.67
C ALA A 265 -8.76 1.81 -8.31
N PHE A 266 -7.54 2.20 -7.95
CA PHE A 266 -6.46 1.37 -7.38
C PHE A 266 -6.90 0.54 -6.15
N PHE A 267 -8.08 0.83 -5.61
CA PHE A 267 -8.82 0.02 -4.66
C PHE A 267 -10.30 -0.03 -5.05
N GLN A 268 -10.76 -1.09 -5.72
CA GLN A 268 -12.19 -1.42 -5.71
C GLN A 268 -12.55 -2.04 -4.36
N VAL A 269 -13.14 -1.26 -3.44
CA VAL A 269 -13.77 -1.79 -2.23
C VAL A 269 -14.87 -0.84 -1.69
N PRO A 270 -15.77 -1.32 -0.81
CA PRO A 270 -17.22 -1.14 -0.87
C PRO A 270 -17.68 0.11 -0.09
N LYS A 271 -19.01 0.27 0.07
CA LYS A 271 -19.68 1.24 0.97
C LYS A 271 -18.95 1.36 2.32
N MET A 272 -19.10 2.52 2.99
CA MET A 272 -18.52 2.78 4.32
C MET A 272 -18.54 1.53 5.22
N PRO A 273 -17.44 1.26 5.96
CA PRO A 273 -17.42 0.12 6.86
C PRO A 273 -18.60 0.26 7.83
N PRO A 274 -19.36 -0.80 8.09
CA PRO A 274 -20.50 -0.69 8.97
C PRO A 274 -20.03 -0.32 10.39
N PHE A 275 -20.98 0.18 11.19
CA PHE A 275 -20.69 0.97 12.39
C PHE A 275 -19.69 0.28 13.35
N LEU A 276 -19.84 -1.02 13.60
CA LEU A 276 -18.98 -1.69 14.57
C LEU A 276 -17.57 -1.95 14.04
N THR A 277 -17.41 -2.21 12.75
CA THR A 277 -16.11 -2.32 12.09
C THR A 277 -15.36 -1.00 12.20
N LEU A 278 -16.03 0.13 11.96
CA LEU A 278 -15.42 1.44 12.15
C LEU A 278 -15.06 1.70 13.62
N LEU A 279 -15.94 1.34 14.56
CA LEU A 279 -15.71 1.49 15.99
C LEU A 279 -14.50 0.66 16.48
N THR A 280 -14.37 -0.57 16.00
CA THR A 280 -13.24 -1.45 16.37
C THR A 280 -11.91 -0.98 15.79
N MET A 281 -11.92 -0.50 14.54
CA MET A 281 -10.75 0.13 13.92
C MET A 281 -10.30 1.39 14.68
N THR A 282 -11.24 2.27 15.00
CA THR A 282 -10.95 3.50 15.76
C THR A 282 -10.46 3.20 17.17
N LEU A 283 -11.00 2.18 17.84
CA LEU A 283 -10.51 1.71 19.13
C LEU A 283 -9.04 1.24 19.04
N LEU A 284 -8.70 0.39 18.08
CA LEU A 284 -7.33 -0.09 17.89
C LEU A 284 -6.34 1.07 17.63
N ALA A 285 -6.73 2.01 16.77
CA ALA A 285 -5.92 3.19 16.48
C ALA A 285 -5.76 4.09 17.73
N SER A 286 -6.81 4.28 18.51
CA SER A 286 -6.80 5.12 19.71
C SER A 286 -6.00 4.50 20.86
N VAL A 287 -6.04 3.18 21.01
CA VAL A 287 -5.24 2.46 22.01
C VAL A 287 -3.76 2.48 21.64
N PHE A 288 -3.43 2.39 20.36
CA PHE A 288 -2.05 2.51 19.88
C PHE A 288 -1.51 3.94 20.01
N PHE A 289 -2.24 4.93 19.51
CA PHE A 289 -1.91 6.34 19.64
C PHE A 289 -2.62 6.92 20.86
N LYS A 290 -2.05 6.72 22.05
CA LYS A 290 -2.59 7.16 23.35
C LYS A 290 -3.17 8.59 23.35
N ASP A 291 -2.63 9.49 22.54
CA ASP A 291 -3.06 10.88 22.41
C ASP A 291 -4.42 11.07 21.70
N LEU A 292 -4.86 10.09 20.91
CA LEU A 292 -6.18 10.07 20.24
C LEU A 292 -7.32 9.73 21.20
N LEU A 293 -7.04 9.18 22.40
CA LEU A 293 -8.08 8.89 23.38
C LEU A 293 -8.65 10.20 23.98
N PRO A 294 -9.99 10.39 23.94
CA PRO A 294 -10.64 11.49 24.63
C PRO A 294 -10.24 11.52 26.10
N LYS A 295 -10.08 12.73 26.67
CA LYS A 295 -9.68 12.91 28.08
C LYS A 295 -10.62 12.15 29.04
N GLN A 296 -11.90 12.02 28.68
CA GLN A 296 -12.95 11.33 29.41
C GLN A 296 -12.77 9.80 29.49
N VAL A 297 -12.01 9.19 28.57
CA VAL A 297 -11.82 7.72 28.50
C VAL A 297 -10.42 7.30 28.93
N ARG A 298 -9.51 8.28 29.09
CA ARG A 298 -8.10 8.05 29.44
C ARG A 298 -7.92 7.35 30.79
N TRP A 299 -8.88 7.47 31.71
CA TRP A 299 -8.87 6.74 33.00
C TRP A 299 -9.00 5.22 32.84
N MET A 300 -9.57 4.74 31.72
CA MET A 300 -9.66 3.30 31.42
C MET A 300 -8.34 2.74 30.88
N TYR A 301 -7.43 3.61 30.43
CA TYR A 301 -6.18 3.20 29.80
C TYR A 301 -5.35 2.27 30.69
N PRO A 302 -5.16 2.45 32.01
CA PRO A 302 -4.40 1.51 32.84
C PRO A 302 -5.03 0.11 32.95
N TYR A 303 -6.35 0.00 32.79
CA TYR A 303 -7.06 -1.28 32.83
C TYR A 303 -6.99 -2.01 31.49
N ILE A 304 -6.82 -1.27 30.41
CA ILE A 304 -6.70 -1.78 29.05
C ILE A 304 -5.23 -2.00 28.68
N ALA A 305 -4.32 -1.11 29.09
CA ALA A 305 -2.92 -1.06 28.70
C ALA A 305 -2.07 -2.10 29.43
N GLY A 306 -1.26 -2.82 28.66
CA GLY A 306 -0.14 -3.61 29.20
C GLY A 306 -0.45 -5.06 29.57
N ASN A 307 -1.64 -5.58 29.27
CA ASN A 307 -1.93 -6.99 29.48
C ASN A 307 -1.76 -7.77 28.18
N CYS A 308 -0.68 -8.53 28.07
CA CYS A 308 -0.60 -9.59 27.09
C CYS A 308 -1.22 -10.87 27.64
N LEU A 309 -1.62 -11.73 26.72
CA LEU A 309 -2.16 -13.03 27.01
C LEU A 309 -1.01 -14.01 27.29
N ASN A 310 -1.09 -14.66 28.44
CA ASN A 310 -0.10 -15.60 28.91
C ASN A 310 -0.81 -16.67 29.76
N SER A 311 -0.45 -17.94 29.55
CA SER A 311 -1.11 -19.09 30.19
C SER A 311 -1.01 -19.05 31.72
N TYR A 312 0.16 -18.69 32.27
CA TYR A 312 0.35 -18.52 33.70
C TYR A 312 -0.57 -17.42 34.28
N LEU A 313 -0.67 -16.27 33.61
CA LEU A 313 -1.50 -15.16 34.10
C LEU A 313 -2.99 -15.54 34.14
N VAL A 314 -3.47 -16.30 33.17
CA VAL A 314 -4.89 -16.70 33.10
C VAL A 314 -5.21 -17.84 34.07
N LEU A 315 -4.42 -18.91 34.07
CA LEU A 315 -4.74 -20.13 34.82
C LEU A 315 -4.22 -20.09 36.26
N ASP A 316 -2.99 -19.65 36.46
CA ASP A 316 -2.32 -19.71 37.76
C ASP A 316 -2.57 -18.42 38.58
N ALA A 317 -2.66 -17.25 37.93
CA ALA A 317 -2.87 -15.95 38.60
C ALA A 317 -4.31 -15.41 38.52
N GLY A 318 -5.25 -16.14 37.89
CA GLY A 318 -6.67 -15.76 37.82
C GLY A 318 -6.99 -14.48 37.04
N ARG A 319 -6.08 -13.98 36.19
CA ARG A 319 -6.26 -12.73 35.42
C ARG A 319 -6.98 -12.96 34.09
N TYR A 320 -8.24 -13.37 34.15
CA TYR A 320 -9.05 -13.70 32.96
C TYR A 320 -9.30 -12.51 32.02
N ALA A 321 -9.21 -11.26 32.51
CA ALA A 321 -9.37 -10.06 31.67
C ALA A 321 -8.34 -9.98 30.52
N SER A 322 -7.20 -10.67 30.63
CA SER A 322 -6.19 -10.77 29.56
C SER A 322 -6.69 -11.50 28.32
N LEU A 323 -7.71 -12.38 28.44
CA LEU A 323 -8.33 -13.08 27.31
C LEU A 323 -8.96 -12.12 26.29
N MET A 324 -9.44 -10.96 26.76
CA MET A 324 -10.07 -9.94 25.91
C MET A 324 -9.13 -8.77 25.62
N THR A 325 -8.42 -8.30 26.63
CA THR A 325 -7.63 -7.06 26.53
C THR A 325 -6.39 -7.21 25.64
N ALA A 326 -5.82 -8.40 25.51
CA ALA A 326 -4.63 -8.64 24.67
C ALA A 326 -4.87 -8.40 23.17
N ALA A 327 -6.10 -8.61 22.69
CA ALA A 327 -6.48 -8.41 21.30
C ALA A 327 -6.65 -6.92 20.92
N VAL A 328 -6.73 -6.02 21.90
CA VAL A 328 -6.95 -4.57 21.68
C VAL A 328 -5.62 -3.84 21.40
N HIS A 329 -4.49 -4.51 21.53
CA HIS A 329 -3.16 -3.92 21.35
C HIS A 329 -2.53 -4.34 20.04
N THR A 330 -1.67 -3.48 19.50
CA THR A 330 -0.86 -3.78 18.31
C THR A 330 0.61 -3.56 18.64
N LEU A 331 1.48 -4.38 18.03
CA LEU A 331 2.90 -4.46 18.40
C LEU A 331 3.71 -3.25 17.92
N ASN A 332 3.41 -2.76 16.72
CA ASN A 332 4.08 -1.65 16.09
C ASN A 332 3.15 -1.02 15.03
N ARG A 333 3.61 0.06 14.39
CA ARG A 333 2.83 0.79 13.37
C ARG A 333 2.43 -0.10 12.19
N LEU A 334 3.30 -1.01 11.76
CA LEU A 334 3.02 -1.93 10.65
C LEU A 334 1.93 -2.94 11.01
N HIS A 335 1.99 -3.49 12.22
CA HIS A 335 0.98 -4.38 12.75
C HIS A 335 -0.38 -3.66 12.85
N LEU A 336 -0.39 -2.40 13.32
CA LEU A 336 -1.62 -1.59 13.33
C LEU A 336 -2.21 -1.44 11.92
N VAL A 337 -1.40 -1.05 10.94
CA VAL A 337 -1.87 -0.87 9.55
C VAL A 337 -2.44 -2.18 9.00
N TYR A 338 -1.76 -3.31 9.20
CA TYR A 338 -2.28 -4.62 8.83
C TYR A 338 -3.65 -4.89 9.46
N CYS A 339 -3.78 -4.72 10.78
CA CYS A 339 -5.03 -4.98 11.50
C CYS A 339 -6.19 -4.10 11.01
N LEU A 340 -5.93 -2.81 10.81
CA LEU A 340 -6.93 -1.85 10.33
C LEU A 340 -7.41 -2.22 8.93
N LEU A 341 -6.50 -2.54 8.02
CA LEU A 341 -6.86 -2.87 6.64
C LEU A 341 -7.58 -4.23 6.54
N THR A 342 -7.16 -5.22 7.34
CA THR A 342 -7.87 -6.51 7.43
C THR A 342 -9.26 -6.36 8.04
N LEU A 343 -9.44 -5.58 9.11
CA LEU A 343 -10.76 -5.27 9.67
C LEU A 343 -11.63 -4.54 8.65
N TYR A 344 -11.07 -3.55 7.97
CA TYR A 344 -11.80 -2.81 6.94
C TYR A 344 -12.33 -3.72 5.84
N LYS A 345 -11.54 -4.69 5.35
CA LYS A 345 -11.98 -5.59 4.28
C LYS A 345 -12.85 -6.74 4.80
N VAL A 346 -12.34 -7.50 5.75
CA VAL A 346 -12.96 -8.74 6.24
C VAL A 346 -14.08 -8.42 7.21
N GLY A 347 -13.84 -7.53 8.18
CA GLY A 347 -14.85 -7.07 9.15
C GLY A 347 -16.06 -6.46 8.47
N SER A 348 -15.87 -5.54 7.53
CA SER A 348 -17.01 -4.92 6.82
C SER A 348 -17.86 -5.92 6.06
N ASN A 349 -17.24 -6.92 5.44
CA ASN A 349 -17.95 -7.96 4.71
C ASN A 349 -18.75 -8.87 5.65
N VAL A 350 -18.16 -9.27 6.78
CA VAL A 350 -18.82 -10.13 7.76
C VAL A 350 -19.94 -9.38 8.48
N GLU A 351 -19.69 -8.15 8.94
CA GLU A 351 -20.72 -7.31 9.57
C GLU A 351 -21.86 -6.97 8.61
N GLY A 352 -21.55 -6.64 7.36
CA GLY A 352 -22.56 -6.39 6.33
C GLY A 352 -23.46 -7.59 6.05
N ARG A 353 -22.99 -8.82 6.32
CA ARG A 353 -23.75 -10.06 6.12
C ARG A 353 -24.54 -10.47 7.37
N LEU A 354 -23.96 -10.34 8.56
CA LEU A 354 -24.55 -10.80 9.82
C LEU A 354 -25.41 -9.74 10.52
N GLY A 355 -25.19 -8.46 10.20
CA GLY A 355 -25.70 -7.33 10.96
C GLY A 355 -24.83 -7.00 12.17
N THR A 356 -24.90 -5.75 12.63
CA THR A 356 -24.01 -5.19 13.67
C THR A 356 -24.06 -5.93 15.01
N VAL A 357 -25.24 -6.34 15.48
CA VAL A 357 -25.39 -7.04 16.78
C VAL A 357 -24.77 -8.44 16.73
N SER A 358 -25.06 -9.21 15.68
CA SER A 358 -24.50 -10.55 15.46
C SER A 358 -22.98 -10.49 15.28
N PHE A 359 -22.48 -9.47 14.59
CA PHE A 359 -21.05 -9.24 14.43
C PHE A 359 -20.38 -8.88 15.77
N ALA A 360 -21.04 -8.11 16.65
CA ALA A 360 -20.53 -7.82 17.99
C ALA A 360 -20.39 -9.08 18.85
N MET A 361 -21.43 -9.93 18.85
CA MET A 361 -21.40 -11.22 19.54
C MET A 361 -20.30 -12.11 18.98
N LEU A 362 -20.21 -12.20 17.64
CA LEU A 362 -19.19 -12.96 16.95
C LEU A 362 -17.78 -12.52 17.36
N LEU A 363 -17.49 -11.23 17.29
CA LEU A 363 -16.17 -10.69 17.61
C LEU A 363 -15.79 -10.96 19.07
N THR A 364 -16.75 -10.84 19.98
CA THR A 364 -16.55 -11.10 21.42
C THR A 364 -16.26 -12.58 21.68
N ILE A 365 -17.10 -13.47 21.15
CA ILE A 365 -16.94 -14.93 21.29
C ILE A 365 -15.63 -15.38 20.66
N LEU A 366 -15.34 -14.90 19.46
CA LEU A 366 -14.11 -15.25 18.73
C LEU A 366 -12.87 -14.79 19.49
N THR A 367 -12.89 -13.60 20.09
CA THR A 367 -11.78 -13.08 20.90
C THR A 367 -11.54 -13.96 22.12
N ALA A 368 -12.59 -14.30 22.89
CA ALA A 368 -12.50 -15.23 24.02
C ALA A 368 -11.96 -16.60 23.58
N ALA A 369 -12.52 -17.17 22.51
CA ALA A 369 -12.17 -18.49 22.02
C ALA A 369 -10.71 -18.55 21.58
N CYS A 370 -10.22 -17.54 20.85
CA CYS A 370 -8.81 -17.44 20.48
C CYS A 370 -7.91 -17.46 21.72
N GLY A 371 -8.28 -16.70 22.76
CA GLY A 371 -7.51 -16.63 24.00
C GLY A 371 -7.50 -17.95 24.77
N LEU A 372 -8.66 -18.61 24.90
CA LEU A 372 -8.78 -19.88 25.60
C LEU A 372 -8.05 -21.01 24.87
N ILE A 373 -8.18 -21.10 23.54
CA ILE A 373 -7.48 -22.09 22.72
C ILE A 373 -5.97 -21.87 22.82
N TYR A 374 -5.50 -20.63 22.76
CA TYR A 374 -4.08 -20.32 22.97
C TYR A 374 -3.57 -20.83 24.32
N VAL A 375 -4.28 -20.50 25.40
CA VAL A 375 -3.91 -20.91 26.77
C VAL A 375 -3.90 -22.44 26.90
N ALA A 376 -4.89 -23.12 26.30
CA ALA A 376 -5.00 -24.57 26.31
C ALA A 376 -3.86 -25.23 25.50
N LEU A 377 -3.55 -24.73 24.30
CA LEU A 377 -2.43 -25.20 23.48
C LEU A 377 -1.12 -25.09 24.25
N VAL A 378 -0.84 -23.94 24.86
CA VAL A 378 0.39 -23.71 25.61
C VAL A 378 0.49 -24.62 26.83
N ARG A 379 -0.60 -24.80 27.58
CA ARG A 379 -0.57 -25.56 28.85
C ARG A 379 -0.61 -27.07 28.68
N TYR A 380 -1.39 -27.58 27.72
CA TYR A 380 -1.68 -29.01 27.61
C TYR A 380 -1.00 -29.67 26.42
N VAL A 381 -0.79 -28.95 25.31
CA VAL A 381 -0.25 -29.54 24.08
C VAL A 381 1.25 -29.27 23.96
N LEU A 382 1.67 -28.01 24.06
CA LEU A 382 3.05 -27.61 23.78
C LEU A 382 4.04 -27.92 24.89
N VAL A 383 3.57 -28.32 26.07
CA VAL A 383 4.44 -28.84 27.14
C VAL A 383 5.20 -30.10 26.71
N HIS A 384 4.69 -30.83 25.71
CA HIS A 384 5.29 -32.07 25.22
C HIS A 384 6.22 -31.85 24.01
N ALA A 385 6.33 -30.62 23.49
CA ALA A 385 7.23 -30.30 22.39
C ALA A 385 8.66 -30.04 22.90
N GLU A 386 9.69 -30.39 22.14
CA GLU A 386 11.09 -30.10 22.54
C GLU A 386 11.40 -28.60 22.46
N ASN A 387 11.01 -27.96 21.36
CA ASN A 387 11.03 -26.52 21.16
C ASN A 387 9.96 -26.13 20.13
N VAL A 388 9.47 -24.88 20.19
CA VAL A 388 8.57 -24.33 19.17
C VAL A 388 9.01 -22.92 18.85
N ALA A 389 9.42 -22.68 17.59
CA ALA A 389 9.93 -21.39 17.12
C ALA A 389 11.05 -20.82 18.04
N GLY A 390 11.97 -21.69 18.49
CA GLY A 390 13.09 -21.31 19.36
C GLY A 390 12.74 -21.07 20.83
N VAL A 391 11.52 -21.42 21.27
CA VAL A 391 11.10 -21.31 22.67
C VAL A 391 11.04 -22.70 23.31
N TYR A 392 11.63 -22.86 24.49
CA TYR A 392 11.59 -24.10 25.26
C TYR A 392 10.32 -24.20 26.13
N PRO A 393 9.84 -25.42 26.45
CA PRO A 393 8.57 -25.64 27.16
C PRO A 393 8.41 -24.87 28.48
N TYR A 394 9.48 -24.76 29.27
CA TYR A 394 9.45 -24.07 30.56
C TYR A 394 9.22 -22.54 30.43
N ASP A 395 9.62 -21.95 29.30
CA ASP A 395 9.43 -20.53 28.99
C ASP A 395 8.11 -20.26 28.27
N MET A 396 7.52 -21.26 27.61
CA MET A 396 6.28 -21.09 26.84
C MET A 396 5.12 -20.57 27.69
N LYS A 397 5.01 -21.06 28.94
CA LYS A 397 3.97 -20.59 29.87
C LYS A 397 4.08 -19.10 30.20
N TYR A 398 5.27 -18.50 30.03
CA TYR A 398 5.51 -17.09 30.29
C TYR A 398 5.48 -16.22 29.02
N LYS A 399 5.36 -16.83 27.85
CA LYS A 399 5.34 -16.08 26.58
C LYS A 399 4.07 -15.24 26.46
N CYS A 400 4.34 -13.98 26.13
CA CYS A 400 3.41 -12.88 26.06
C CYS A 400 2.87 -12.78 24.63
N PHE A 401 1.58 -13.09 24.45
CA PHE A 401 0.88 -12.95 23.17
C PHE A 401 0.03 -11.69 23.18
N MET A 402 0.17 -10.86 22.13
CA MET A 402 -0.52 -9.58 22.01
C MET A 402 -0.83 -9.33 20.55
N GLY A 403 -2.00 -8.76 20.26
CA GLY A 403 -2.44 -8.52 18.89
C GLY A 403 -3.82 -9.07 18.59
N PRO A 404 -4.61 -8.39 17.75
CA PRO A 404 -5.84 -8.96 17.21
C PRO A 404 -5.58 -9.99 16.09
N THR A 405 -4.33 -10.27 15.70
CA THR A 405 -4.02 -11.14 14.54
C THR A 405 -4.72 -12.50 14.60
N ALA A 406 -4.74 -13.16 15.75
CA ALA A 406 -5.46 -14.42 15.93
C ALA A 406 -6.95 -14.27 15.63
N VAL A 407 -7.58 -13.23 16.18
CA VAL A 407 -9.00 -12.93 15.96
C VAL A 407 -9.27 -12.63 14.48
N LEU A 408 -8.39 -11.89 13.81
CA LEU A 408 -8.54 -11.56 12.39
C LEU A 408 -8.38 -12.78 11.48
N LEU A 409 -7.46 -13.70 11.80
CA LEU A 409 -7.32 -14.97 11.08
C LEU A 409 -8.55 -15.85 11.28
N GLY A 410 -9.07 -15.95 12.50
CA GLY A 410 -10.35 -16.62 12.77
C GLY A 410 -11.50 -15.99 11.99
N LEU A 411 -11.54 -14.65 11.90
CA LEU A 411 -12.56 -13.91 11.16
C LEU A 411 -12.47 -14.17 9.65
N LYS A 412 -11.26 -14.34 9.10
CA LYS A 412 -11.04 -14.74 7.70
C LYS A 412 -11.57 -16.15 7.41
N VAL A 413 -11.38 -17.10 8.34
CA VAL A 413 -11.97 -18.44 8.22
C VAL A 413 -13.48 -18.34 8.13
N ILE A 414 -14.11 -17.55 9.00
CA ILE A 414 -15.57 -17.38 9.03
C ILE A 414 -16.06 -16.64 7.78
N HIS A 415 -15.34 -15.59 7.36
CA HIS A 415 -15.62 -14.83 6.14
C HIS A 415 -15.67 -15.73 4.90
N SER A 416 -14.71 -16.65 4.76
CA SER A 416 -14.67 -17.60 3.65
C SER A 416 -15.91 -18.50 3.57
N ARG A 417 -16.47 -18.87 4.72
CA ARG A 417 -17.66 -19.73 4.81
C ARG A 417 -18.93 -18.94 4.49
N LEU A 418 -19.03 -17.72 5.02
CA LEU A 418 -20.18 -16.84 4.83
C LEU A 418 -20.27 -16.28 3.41
N LEU A 419 -19.13 -16.11 2.74
CA LEU A 419 -19.02 -15.50 1.41
C LEU A 419 -18.12 -16.36 0.49
N PRO A 420 -18.55 -17.58 0.12
CA PRO A 420 -17.74 -18.55 -0.63
C PRO A 420 -17.41 -18.11 -2.06
N TYR A 421 -18.15 -17.15 -2.61
CA TYR A 421 -17.92 -16.57 -3.93
C TYR A 421 -17.02 -15.33 -3.91
N ALA A 422 -16.64 -14.83 -2.73
CA ALA A 422 -15.68 -13.75 -2.62
C ALA A 422 -14.25 -14.29 -2.78
N ASN A 423 -13.41 -13.58 -3.53
CA ASN A 423 -11.99 -13.92 -3.65
C ASN A 423 -11.35 -14.04 -2.27
N SER A 424 -10.57 -15.08 -2.06
CA SER A 424 -9.84 -15.28 -0.80
C SER A 424 -8.71 -14.26 -0.70
N SER A 425 -8.44 -13.73 0.49
CA SER A 425 -7.45 -12.65 0.69
C SER A 425 -6.22 -13.11 1.49
N VAL A 426 -5.03 -13.01 0.90
CA VAL A 426 -3.74 -13.10 1.63
C VAL A 426 -3.33 -11.69 2.01
N LEU A 427 -3.22 -11.40 3.31
CA LEU A 427 -3.06 -10.05 3.84
C LEU A 427 -4.22 -9.14 3.39
N LEU A 428 -4.07 -8.54 2.20
CA LEU A 428 -4.98 -7.59 1.55
C LEU A 428 -5.22 -7.86 0.06
N LEU A 429 -4.47 -8.80 -0.53
CA LEU A 429 -4.53 -9.13 -1.95
C LEU A 429 -5.59 -10.19 -2.17
N GLU A 430 -6.54 -9.90 -3.05
CA GLU A 430 -7.49 -10.90 -3.54
C GLU A 430 -6.78 -11.87 -4.47
N ILE A 431 -6.80 -13.16 -4.13
CA ILE A 431 -6.23 -14.23 -4.94
C ILE A 431 -7.39 -15.12 -5.42
N PRO A 432 -7.82 -14.98 -6.67
CA PRO A 432 -8.86 -15.85 -7.23
C PRO A 432 -8.31 -17.28 -7.40
N GLY A 433 -9.13 -18.28 -7.10
CA GLY A 433 -8.86 -19.70 -7.42
C GLY A 433 -7.95 -20.47 -6.45
N VAL A 434 -7.44 -19.86 -5.37
CA VAL A 434 -6.59 -20.54 -4.38
C VAL A 434 -7.38 -20.94 -3.15
N ARG A 435 -7.20 -22.18 -2.66
CA ARG A 435 -7.86 -22.69 -1.45
C ARG A 435 -7.44 -21.87 -0.21
N LEU A 436 -8.41 -21.48 0.60
CA LEU A 436 -8.20 -20.69 1.83
C LEU A 436 -7.12 -21.26 2.76
N VAL A 437 -7.04 -22.59 2.88
CA VAL A 437 -6.05 -23.26 3.74
C VAL A 437 -4.61 -22.91 3.33
N PHE A 438 -4.33 -22.86 2.03
CA PHE A 438 -3.03 -22.44 1.52
C PHE A 438 -2.74 -20.97 1.81
N ILE A 439 -3.76 -20.12 1.62
CA ILE A 439 -3.71 -18.67 1.89
C ILE A 439 -3.39 -18.38 3.35
N LEU A 440 -4.08 -19.03 4.28
CA LEU A 440 -3.85 -18.87 5.71
C LEU A 440 -2.46 -19.38 6.12
N THR A 441 -1.97 -20.45 5.51
CA THR A 441 -0.63 -20.99 5.79
C THR A 441 0.46 -20.00 5.36
N VAL A 442 0.35 -19.46 4.15
CA VAL A 442 1.27 -18.42 3.63
C VAL A 442 1.19 -17.16 4.50
N GLU A 443 -0.02 -16.73 4.86
CA GLU A 443 -0.21 -15.54 5.69
C GLU A 443 0.39 -15.70 7.09
N VAL A 444 0.20 -16.85 7.73
CA VAL A 444 0.83 -17.15 9.03
C VAL A 444 2.36 -17.10 8.93
N LEU A 445 2.94 -17.65 7.86
CA LEU A 445 4.39 -17.60 7.64
C LEU A 445 4.88 -16.16 7.44
N VAL A 446 4.18 -15.38 6.60
CA VAL A 446 4.51 -13.97 6.34
C VAL A 446 4.38 -13.14 7.61
N LEU A 447 3.31 -13.34 8.40
CA LEU A 447 3.14 -12.67 9.69
C LEU A 447 4.23 -13.05 10.69
N HIS A 448 4.71 -14.30 10.69
CA HIS A 448 5.82 -14.70 11.55
C HIS A 448 7.13 -14.01 11.17
N VAL A 449 7.41 -13.83 9.87
CA VAL A 449 8.58 -13.09 9.39
C VAL A 449 8.48 -11.60 9.69
N LEU A 450 7.32 -10.99 9.43
CA LEU A 450 7.10 -9.55 9.64
C LEU A 450 6.97 -9.18 11.13
N PHE A 451 6.38 -10.07 11.91
CA PHE A 451 6.09 -9.89 13.33
C PHE A 451 6.51 -11.14 14.11
N PRO A 452 7.81 -11.38 14.33
CA PRO A 452 8.28 -12.54 15.09
C PRO A 452 7.73 -12.58 16.53
N GLN A 453 7.30 -11.42 17.05
CA GLN A 453 6.61 -11.29 18.34
C GLN A 453 5.12 -11.71 18.30
N ALA A 454 4.48 -11.70 17.12
CA ALA A 454 3.17 -12.32 16.91
C ALA A 454 3.39 -13.84 16.81
N TRP A 455 3.43 -14.48 17.98
CA TRP A 455 3.86 -15.86 18.09
C TRP A 455 2.98 -16.79 17.25
N LEU A 456 3.62 -17.69 16.48
CA LEU A 456 3.01 -18.64 15.55
C LEU A 456 1.79 -19.36 16.15
N VAL A 457 1.92 -19.78 17.41
CA VAL A 457 0.90 -20.52 18.16
C VAL A 457 -0.38 -19.71 18.35
N GLY A 458 -0.28 -18.40 18.57
CA GLY A 458 -1.46 -17.53 18.70
C GLY A 458 -2.22 -17.41 17.39
N ASN A 459 -1.52 -17.28 16.26
CA ASN A 459 -2.15 -17.25 14.95
C ASN A 459 -2.84 -18.57 14.60
N VAL A 460 -2.22 -19.71 14.96
CA VAL A 460 -2.83 -21.04 14.82
C VAL A 460 -4.07 -21.18 15.70
N ALA A 461 -4.02 -20.70 16.95
CA ALA A 461 -5.19 -20.68 17.85
C ALA A 461 -6.36 -19.89 17.23
N GLY A 462 -6.07 -18.78 16.54
CA GLY A 462 -7.06 -18.01 15.79
C GLY A 462 -7.75 -18.78 14.67
N ILE A 463 -6.98 -19.51 13.87
CA ILE A 463 -7.52 -20.36 12.80
C ILE A 463 -8.39 -21.47 13.39
N LEU A 464 -7.94 -22.13 14.46
CA LEU A 464 -8.72 -23.16 15.15
C LEU A 464 -10.03 -22.60 15.71
N ALA A 465 -10.01 -21.42 16.33
CA ALA A 465 -11.21 -20.77 16.84
C ALA A 465 -12.22 -20.49 15.71
N GLY A 466 -11.74 -19.99 14.56
CA GLY A 466 -12.58 -19.77 13.38
C GLY A 466 -13.16 -21.07 12.83
N LEU A 467 -12.37 -22.14 12.75
CA LEU A 467 -12.83 -23.46 12.31
C LEU A 467 -13.88 -24.04 13.27
N SER A 468 -13.67 -23.96 14.58
CA SER A 468 -14.63 -24.41 15.58
C SER A 468 -15.97 -23.68 15.43
N TYR A 469 -15.94 -22.37 15.20
CA TYR A 469 -17.16 -21.60 14.94
C TYR A 469 -17.87 -22.05 13.65
N VAL A 470 -17.13 -22.32 12.58
CA VAL A 470 -17.69 -22.81 11.31
C VAL A 470 -18.26 -24.22 11.41
N VAL A 471 -17.71 -25.08 12.26
CA VAL A 471 -18.21 -26.46 12.46
C VAL A 471 -19.46 -26.50 13.35
N LEU A 472 -19.57 -25.56 14.29
CA LEU A 472 -20.69 -25.46 15.24
C LEU A 472 -21.92 -24.73 14.67
N LEU A 473 -21.78 -24.07 13.52
CA LEU A 473 -22.85 -23.45 12.72
C LEU A 473 -23.33 -24.39 11.61
#